data_AF-A0A257LH36-F1
#
_entry.id   AF-A0A257LH36-F1
#
_cell.length_a   1.000
_cell.length_b   1.000
_cell.length_c   1.000
_cell.angle_alpha   90.00
_cell.angle_beta   90.00
_cell.angle_gamma   90.00
#
_symmetry.space_group_name_H-M   'P 1'
#
loop_
_entity.id
_entity.type
_entity.pdbx_description
1 polymer ?
#
loop_
_entity_poly.entity_id
_entity_poly.type
_entity_poly.pdbx_seq_one_letter_code
_entity_poly.pdbx_strand_id
1 'polypeptide(L)'
;MMLEFFHAVDTGRARSNNEDSVAIDEANALAVLADGMGGYNAGEVASNMATSFLKNELGRWLAEAAGRASDVEVRRAMDICVDNANR
;
A
#
# COMPACT_ATOMS: atom_id res chain seq x y z
N MET A 1 3.41 21.74 -2.22
CA MET A 1 2.38 21.31 -3.19
C MET A 1 1.40 20.45 -2.41
N MET A 2 0.10 20.71 -2.51
CA MET A 2 -0.91 19.87 -1.87
C MET A 2 -1.31 18.79 -2.89
N LEU A 3 -1.17 17.52 -2.52
CA LEU A 3 -1.63 16.40 -3.33
C LEU A 3 -3.04 16.05 -2.90
N GLU A 4 -3.91 15.80 -3.87
CA GLU A 4 -5.28 15.33 -3.65
C GLU A 4 -5.36 13.88 -4.11
N PHE A 5 -5.91 13.00 -3.28
CA PHE A 5 -5.94 11.56 -3.52
C PHE A 5 -7.37 11.05 -3.67
N PHE A 6 -7.57 10.14 -4.61
CA PHE A 6 -8.85 9.45 -4.82
C PHE A 6 -8.58 7.99 -5.18
N HIS A 7 -9.49 7.09 -4.80
CA HIS A 7 -9.44 5.71 -5.23
C HIS A 7 -10.84 5.15 -5.50
N ALA A 8 -10.90 4.18 -6.40
CA ALA A 8 -12.07 3.39 -6.71
C ALA A 8 -11.61 1.99 -7.10
N VAL A 9 -12.38 0.97 -6.70
CA VAL A 9 -12.12 -0.43 -7.05
C VAL A 9 -13.39 -1.05 -7.62
N ASP A 10 -13.24 -1.94 -8.59
CA ASP A 10 -14.35 -2.65 -9.24
C ASP A 10 -13.96 -4.11 -9.45
N THR A 11 -14.85 -5.04 -9.13
CA THR A 11 -14.59 -6.49 -9.28
C THR A 11 -14.47 -6.91 -10.75
N GLY A 12 -14.96 -6.09 -11.67
CA GLY A 12 -15.14 -6.43 -13.06
C GLY A 12 -16.28 -7.42 -13.26
N ARG A 13 -16.26 -8.09 -14.42
CA ARG A 13 -17.37 -8.94 -14.90
C ARG A 13 -17.11 -10.44 -14.80
N ALA A 14 -15.87 -10.83 -14.52
CA ALA A 14 -15.41 -12.22 -14.60
C ALA A 14 -15.19 -12.88 -13.24
N ARG A 15 -14.89 -12.10 -12.20
CA ARG A 15 -14.65 -12.58 -10.83
C ARG A 15 -15.87 -12.31 -9.96
N SER A 16 -16.08 -13.15 -8.95
CA SER A 16 -17.10 -12.94 -7.90
C SER A 16 -16.56 -12.19 -6.69
N ASN A 17 -15.23 -12.06 -6.58
CA ASN A 17 -14.54 -11.43 -5.48
C ASN A 17 -13.49 -10.46 -6.02
N ASN A 18 -13.40 -9.27 -5.41
CA ASN A 18 -12.36 -8.32 -5.74
C ASN A 18 -11.18 -8.50 -4.77
N GLU A 19 -10.02 -8.77 -5.32
CA GLU A 19 -8.79 -8.98 -4.56
C GLU A 19 -7.88 -7.74 -4.60
N ASP A 20 -8.31 -6.67 -5.26
CA ASP A 20 -7.64 -5.37 -5.21
C ASP A 20 -7.96 -4.65 -3.89
N SER A 21 -6.92 -4.08 -3.27
CA SER A 21 -7.06 -3.24 -2.08
C SER A 21 -6.26 -1.96 -2.24
N VAL A 22 -6.82 -0.85 -1.75
CA VAL A 22 -6.18 0.48 -1.77
C VAL A 22 -6.19 1.09 -0.37
N ALA A 23 -5.07 1.68 0.02
CA ALA A 23 -4.95 2.49 1.23
C ALA A 23 -4.28 3.83 0.91
N ILE A 24 -4.80 4.90 1.52
CA ILE A 24 -4.26 6.26 1.39
C ILE A 24 -3.88 6.78 2.77
N ASP A 25 -2.73 7.44 2.84
CA ASP A 25 -2.28 8.26 3.96
C ASP A 25 -1.87 9.64 3.42
N GLU A 26 -2.86 10.54 3.37
CA GLU A 26 -2.70 11.90 2.84
C GLU A 26 -1.67 12.71 3.62
N ALA A 27 -1.55 12.49 4.93
CA ALA A 27 -0.63 13.22 5.80
C ALA A 27 0.84 12.99 5.40
N ASN A 28 1.14 11.79 4.90
CA ASN A 28 2.48 11.40 4.44
C ASN A 28 2.60 11.36 2.91
N ALA A 29 1.61 11.85 2.18
CA ALA A 29 1.54 11.78 0.71
C ALA A 29 1.76 10.35 0.17
N LEU A 30 1.22 9.34 0.87
CA LEU A 30 1.41 7.93 0.57
C LEU A 30 0.10 7.31 0.05
N ALA A 31 0.19 6.60 -1.07
CA ALA A 31 -0.87 5.75 -1.59
C ALA A 31 -0.31 4.35 -1.85
N VAL A 32 -1.09 3.33 -1.50
CA VAL A 32 -0.72 1.91 -1.66
C VAL A 32 -1.84 1.21 -2.40
N LEU A 33 -1.50 0.47 -3.45
CA LEU A 33 -2.38 -0.45 -4.18
C LEU A 33 -1.75 -1.84 -4.11
N ALA A 34 -2.53 -2.84 -3.73
CA ALA A 34 -2.15 -4.24 -3.78
C ALA A 34 -3.19 -5.05 -4.56
N ASP A 35 -2.72 -5.84 -5.53
CA ASP A 35 -3.51 -6.85 -6.25
C ASP A 35 -3.25 -8.20 -5.56
N GLY A 36 -4.29 -8.74 -4.91
CA GLY A 36 -4.23 -10.05 -4.31
C GLY A 36 -4.24 -11.12 -5.39
N MET A 37 -3.16 -11.90 -5.51
CA MET A 37 -3.11 -12.97 -6.50
C MET A 37 -3.99 -14.16 -6.07
N GLY A 38 -5.22 -14.22 -6.59
CA GLY A 38 -6.19 -15.27 -6.28
C GLY A 38 -6.16 -16.51 -7.16
N GLY A 39 -6.04 -17.65 -6.46
CA GLY A 39 -6.38 -19.00 -6.93
C GLY A 39 -6.78 -19.94 -5.78
N TYR A 40 -6.50 -19.55 -4.53
CA TYR A 40 -6.92 -20.21 -3.29
C TYR A 40 -7.49 -19.18 -2.32
N ASN A 41 -8.43 -19.61 -1.48
CA ASN A 41 -9.16 -18.78 -0.50
C ASN A 41 -8.24 -17.72 0.16
N ALA A 42 -8.61 -16.44 0.05
CA ALA A 42 -8.06 -15.28 0.78
C ALA A 42 -7.12 -14.30 0.03
N GLY A 43 -7.18 -14.18 -1.30
CA GLY A 43 -6.46 -13.12 -2.03
C GLY A 43 -6.86 -11.71 -1.57
N GLU A 44 -8.14 -11.51 -1.26
CA GLU A 44 -8.67 -10.28 -0.69
C GLU A 44 -8.15 -9.99 0.72
N VAL A 45 -7.81 -11.04 1.48
CA VAL A 45 -7.24 -10.87 2.83
C VAL A 45 -5.78 -10.45 2.70
N ALA A 46 -5.03 -11.12 1.82
CA ALA A 46 -3.62 -10.82 1.60
C ALA A 46 -3.40 -9.38 1.09
N SER A 47 -4.20 -8.93 0.11
CA SER A 47 -4.08 -7.55 -0.39
C SER A 47 -4.46 -6.50 0.66
N ASN A 48 -5.52 -6.74 1.44
CA ASN A 48 -5.89 -5.86 2.55
C ASN A 48 -4.83 -5.82 3.66
N MET A 49 -4.20 -6.95 3.97
CA MET A 49 -3.09 -7.01 4.92
C MET A 49 -1.88 -6.22 4.42
N ALA A 50 -1.52 -6.39 3.14
CA ALA A 50 -0.40 -5.69 2.52
C ALA A 50 -0.61 -4.16 2.52
N THR A 51 -1.77 -3.68 2.05
CA THR A 51 -2.06 -2.24 2.02
C THR A 51 -2.10 -1.62 3.42
N SER A 52 -2.70 -2.32 4.38
CA SER A 52 -2.77 -1.86 5.78
C SER A 52 -1.39 -1.81 6.42
N PHE A 53 -0.57 -2.85 6.25
CA PHE A 53 0.78 -2.91 6.81
C PHE A 53 1.66 -1.81 6.23
N LEU A 54 1.68 -1.67 4.89
CA LEU A 54 2.49 -0.65 4.21
C LEU A 54 2.06 0.75 4.60
N LYS A 55 0.75 1.05 4.63
CA LYS A 55 0.24 2.35 5.10
C LYS A 55 0.77 2.69 6.49
N ASN A 56 0.72 1.74 7.42
CA ASN A 56 1.11 1.99 8.80
C ASN A 56 2.62 2.12 8.99
N GLU A 57 3.40 1.16 8.49
CA GLU A 57 4.86 1.12 8.72
C GLU A 57 5.61 2.15 7.87
N LEU A 58 5.32 2.20 6.57
CA LEU A 58 5.95 3.20 5.70
C LEU A 58 5.45 4.60 6.00
N GLY A 59 4.15 4.76 6.30
CA GLY A 59 3.58 6.05 6.71
C GLY A 59 4.23 6.57 7.99
N ARG A 60 4.44 5.70 9.00
CA ARG A 60 5.17 6.07 10.22
C ARG A 60 6.62 6.47 9.92
N TRP A 61 7.34 5.70 9.11
CA TRP A 61 8.71 6.03 8.75
C TRP A 61 8.80 7.38 8.00
N LEU A 62 7.87 7.63 7.08
CA LEU A 62 7.75 8.90 6.36
C LEU A 62 7.44 10.04 7.32
N ALA A 63 6.53 9.88 8.28
CA ALA A 63 6.23 10.93 9.26
C ALA A 63 7.49 11.34 10.07
N GLU A 64 8.38 10.39 10.35
CA GLU A 64 9.63 10.62 11.08
C GLU A 64 10.79 11.13 10.19
N ALA A 65 10.69 10.98 8.86
CA ALA A 65 11.81 11.18 7.92
C ALA A 65 11.54 12.14 6.75
N ALA A 66 10.30 12.48 6.42
CA ALA A 66 9.87 13.11 5.15
C ALA A 66 10.46 14.50 4.89
N GLY A 67 11.03 15.18 5.89
CA GLY A 67 11.72 16.47 5.71
C GLY A 67 13.24 16.36 5.49
N ARG A 68 13.83 15.17 5.63
CA ARG A 68 15.29 14.97 5.71
C ARG A 68 15.81 13.77 4.91
N ALA A 69 14.93 12.84 4.53
CA ALA A 69 15.31 11.67 3.76
C ALA A 69 15.56 12.03 2.29
N SER A 70 16.66 11.49 1.75
CA SER A 70 16.93 11.45 0.33
C SER A 70 16.06 10.40 -0.38
N ASP A 71 15.88 10.55 -1.69
CA ASP A 71 15.13 9.59 -2.52
C ASP A 71 15.67 8.16 -2.38
N VAL A 72 16.99 8.01 -2.17
CA VAL A 72 17.64 6.71 -1.94
C VAL A 72 17.20 6.08 -0.63
N GLU A 73 17.07 6.88 0.44
CA GLU A 73 16.60 6.41 1.74
C GLU A 73 15.12 6.06 1.72
N VAL A 74 14.30 6.87 1.04
CA VAL A 74 12.88 6.58 0.83
C VAL A 74 12.72 5.25 0.08
N ARG A 75 13.45 5.07 -1.02
CA ARG A 75 13.41 3.81 -1.78
C ARG A 75 13.83 2.61 -0.94
N ARG A 76 14.90 2.74 -0.16
CA ARG A 76 15.36 1.66 0.73
C ARG A 76 14.32 1.32 1.79
N ALA A 77 13.65 2.32 2.37
CA ALA A 77 12.58 2.10 3.34
C ALA A 77 11.37 1.40 2.71
N MET A 78 11.00 1.80 1.48
CA MET A 78 9.95 1.14 0.70
C MET A 78 10.29 -0.34 0.46
N ASP A 79 11.50 -0.64 -0.04
CA ASP A 79 11.94 -2.02 -0.31
C ASP A 79 11.87 -2.88 0.96
N ILE A 80 12.36 -2.37 2.10
CA ILE A 80 12.30 -3.07 3.40
C ILE A 80 10.85 -3.31 3.84
N CYS A 81 9.97 -2.30 3.71
CA CYS A 81 8.57 -2.44 4.12
C CYS A 81 7.82 -3.45 3.24
N VAL A 82 8.08 -3.46 1.93
CA VAL A 82 7.51 -4.44 0.99
C VAL A 82 8.00 -5.85 1.29
N ASP A 83 9.30 -6.02 1.56
CA ASP A 83 9.84 -7.32 1.96
C ASP A 83 9.22 -7.84 3.27
N ASN A 84 8.98 -6.95 4.24
CA ASN A 84 8.33 -7.30 5.50
C ASN A 84 6.84 -7.63 5.32
N ALA A 85 6.13 -6.91 4.45
CA ALA A 85 4.72 -7.18 4.16
C ALA A 85 4.48 -8.54 3.48
N ASN A 86 5.50 -9.07 2.80
CA ASN A 86 5.46 -10.35 2.10
C ASN A 86 5.92 -11.55 2.95
N ARG A 87 6.27 -11.34 4.23
CA ARG A 87 6.67 -12.41 5.17
C ARG A 87 5.50 -12.92 5.99
#